data_AF-A0A7C6W710-F1
#
_entry.id   AF-A0A7C6W710-F1
#
_cell.length_a   1.000
_cell.length_b   1.000
_cell.length_c   1.000
_cell.angle_alpha   90.00
_cell.angle_beta   90.00
_cell.angle_gamma   90.00
#
_symmetry.space_group_name_H-M   'P 1'
#
loop_
_entity.id
_entity.type
_entity.pdbx_description
1 polymer ?
#
loop_
_entity_poly.entity_id
_entity_poly.type
_entity_poly.pdbx_seq_one_letter_code
_entity_poly.pdbx_strand_id
1 'polypeptide(L)'
;MKLLKKKAQGYKVDEVVEEYVNDDQDGLKLIKRKVTQKYIPPDLSAAKLLLDLEPNISDMTDQEIMEEIKRLKAQIQEELKNGNN
;
A
#
# COMPACT_ATOMS: atom_id res chain seq x y z
N MET A 1 -3.80 -3.64 -6.63
CA MET A 1 -4.45 -2.60 -5.81
C MET A 1 -3.59 -1.99 -4.70
N LYS A 2 -2.85 -2.78 -3.89
CA LYS A 2 -2.07 -2.26 -2.73
C LYS A 2 -1.12 -1.08 -3.05
N LEU A 3 -0.39 -1.14 -4.17
CA LEU A 3 0.50 -0.05 -4.60
C LEU A 3 -0.28 1.22 -5.00
N LEU A 4 -1.39 1.06 -5.72
CA LEU A 4 -2.23 2.17 -6.17
C LEU A 4 -2.82 2.92 -4.97
N LYS A 5 -3.39 2.18 -4.01
CA LYS A 5 -3.90 2.74 -2.75
C LYS A 5 -2.80 3.48 -1.97
N LYS A 6 -1.60 2.90 -1.91
CA LYS A 6 -0.43 3.52 -1.25
C LYS A 6 -0.03 4.85 -1.91
N LYS A 7 -0.03 4.93 -3.25
CA LYS A 7 0.22 6.19 -3.96
C LYS A 7 -0.91 7.21 -3.77
N ALA A 8 -2.16 6.77 -3.85
CA ALA A 8 -3.34 7.62 -3.69
C ALA A 8 -3.41 8.29 -2.31
N GLN A 9 -2.95 7.60 -1.25
CA GLN A 9 -2.99 8.09 0.13
C GLN A 9 -1.71 8.84 0.56
N GLY A 10 -0.66 8.78 -0.26
CA GLY A 10 0.68 9.16 0.16
C GLY A 10 1.30 8.13 1.11
N TYR A 11 2.63 8.14 1.21
CA TYR A 11 3.34 7.16 2.02
C TYR A 11 4.70 7.66 2.45
N LYS A 12 5.28 7.01 3.46
CA LYS A 12 6.67 7.21 3.85
C LYS A 12 7.55 6.14 3.23
N VAL A 13 8.75 6.52 2.82
CA VAL A 13 9.78 5.62 2.29
C VAL A 13 11.10 5.91 2.99
N ASP A 14 11.83 4.84 3.28
CA ASP A 14 13.17 4.95 3.85
C ASP A 14 14.19 4.96 2.71
N GLU A 15 14.99 6.01 2.67
CA GLU A 15 16.15 6.14 1.80
C GLU A 15 17.39 5.72 2.59
N VAL A 16 18.04 4.66 2.14
CA VAL A 16 19.21 4.09 2.82
C VAL A 16 20.46 4.43 2.00
N VAL A 17 21.40 5.11 2.64
CA VAL A 17 22.73 5.40 2.09
C VAL A 17 23.75 4.59 2.87
N GLU A 18 24.47 3.72 2.19
CA GLU A 18 25.51 2.87 2.75
C GLU A 18 26.86 3.22 2.13
N GLU A 19 27.84 3.53 2.98
CA GLU A 19 29.22 3.83 2.59
C GLU A 19 30.07 2.61 2.93
N TYR A 20 30.90 2.17 1.98
CA TYR A 20 31.78 1.01 2.11
C TYR A 20 33.23 1.42 1.91
N VAL A 21 34.14 0.76 2.62
CA VAL A 21 35.58 0.81 2.37
C VAL A 21 36.04 -0.54 1.87
N ASN A 22 37.01 -0.55 0.95
CA ASN A 22 37.65 -1.80 0.55
C ASN A 22 38.84 -2.05 1.48
N ASP A 23 38.79 -3.16 2.21
CA ASP A 23 39.91 -3.65 3.01
C ASP A 23 40.67 -4.69 2.18
N ASP A 24 41.98 -4.50 1.99
CA ASP A 24 42.82 -5.35 1.15
C ASP A 24 42.84 -6.83 1.62
N GLN A 25 42.41 -7.12 2.85
CA GLN A 25 42.36 -8.48 3.41
C GLN A 25 40.95 -9.09 3.45
N ASP A 26 39.93 -8.31 3.81
CA ASP A 26 38.56 -8.79 4.10
C ASP A 26 37.49 -8.30 3.11
N GLY A 27 37.88 -7.52 2.09
CA GLY A 27 36.98 -7.02 1.04
C GLY A 27 36.12 -5.82 1.46
N LEU A 28 34.97 -5.65 0.80
CA LEU A 28 34.07 -4.51 1.02
C LEU A 28 33.43 -4.52 2.42
N LYS A 29 33.84 -3.58 3.27
CA LYS A 29 33.33 -3.40 4.64
C LYS A 29 32.41 -2.19 4.72
N LEU A 30 31.20 -2.38 5.23
CA LEU A 30 30.26 -1.28 5.51
C LEU A 30 30.80 -0.41 6.66
N ILE A 31 31.03 0.87 6.41
CA ILE A 31 31.56 1.82 7.40
C ILE A 31 30.49 2.75 7.97
N LYS A 32 29.43 3.01 7.20
CA LYS A 32 28.38 3.94 7.63
C LYS A 32 27.09 3.63 6.91
N ARG A 33 25.98 3.66 7.66
CA ARG A 33 24.62 3.53 7.14
C ARG A 33 23.79 4.70 7.64
N LYS A 34 23.25 5.50 6.72
CA LYS A 34 22.32 6.59 6.99
C LYS A 34 20.95 6.23 6.45
N VAL A 35 19.93 6.20 7.30
CA VAL A 35 18.54 5.98 6.91
C VAL A 35 17.79 7.31 7.04
N THR A 36 17.19 7.78 5.96
CA THR A 36 16.39 9.02 5.93
C THR A 36 14.97 8.69 5.52
N GLN A 37 13.99 9.06 6.33
CA GLN A 37 12.59 8.84 5.99
C GLN A 37 12.04 10.04 5.20
N LYS A 38 11.61 9.79 3.96
CA LYS A 38 10.96 10.78 3.10
C LYS A 38 9.46 10.54 3.05
N TYR A 39 8.70 11.63 3.10
CA TYR A 39 7.26 11.59 2.86
C TYR A 39 6.98 11.85 1.39
N ILE A 40 6.23 10.94 0.78
CA ILE A 40 5.68 11.06 -0.57
C ILE A 40 4.23 11.50 -0.42
N PRO A 41 3.84 12.67 -0.93
CA PRO A 41 2.48 13.17 -0.80
C PRO A 41 1.48 12.31 -1.59
N PRO A 42 0.18 12.44 -1.30
CA PRO A 42 -0.89 11.80 -2.05
C PRO A 42 -0.87 12.16 -3.54
N ASP A 43 -1.03 11.17 -4.41
CA ASP A 43 -1.10 11.34 -5.86
C ASP A 43 -2.56 11.42 -6.33
N LEU A 44 -2.94 12.57 -6.89
CA LEU A 44 -4.30 12.84 -7.38
C LEU A 44 -4.70 11.91 -8.53
N SER A 45 -3.79 11.60 -9.44
CA SER A 45 -4.07 10.69 -10.56
C SER A 45 -4.28 9.27 -10.06
N ALA A 46 -3.49 8.84 -9.07
CA ALA A 46 -3.69 7.55 -8.42
C ALA A 46 -5.03 7.48 -7.66
N ALA A 47 -5.42 8.57 -6.99
CA ALA A 47 -6.71 8.66 -6.30
C ALA A 47 -7.89 8.59 -7.29
N LYS A 48 -7.81 9.34 -8.40
CA LYS A 48 -8.84 9.31 -9.44
C LYS A 48 -9.00 7.91 -10.05
N LEU A 49 -7.89 7.27 -10.43
CA LEU A 49 -7.93 5.92 -10.97
C LEU A 49 -8.52 4.91 -9.98
N LEU A 50 -8.26 5.07 -8.69
CA LEU A 50 -8.85 4.20 -7.67
C LEU A 50 -10.38 4.33 -7.63
N LEU A 51 -10.90 5.56 -7.73
CA LEU A 51 -12.34 5.83 -7.79
C LEU A 51 -12.97 5.29 -9.08
N ASP A 52 -12.30 5.48 -10.22
CA ASP A 52 -12.78 5.00 -11.52
C ASP A 52 -12.80 3.46 -11.62
N LEU A 53 -12.02 2.76 -10.79
CA LEU A 53 -11.99 1.30 -10.71
C LEU A 53 -13.00 0.72 -9.73
N GLU A 54 -13.59 1.54 -8.85
CA GLU A 54 -14.66 1.07 -7.98
C GLU A 54 -15.93 0.85 -8.80
N PRO A 55 -16.64 -0.29 -8.62
CA PRO A 55 -17.91 -0.50 -9.29
C PRO A 55 -18.86 0.64 -8.95
N ASN A 56 -19.40 1.30 -9.96
CA ASN A 56 -20.45 2.28 -9.73
C ASN A 56 -21.71 1.54 -9.29
N ILE A 57 -22.02 1.61 -8.00
CA ILE A 57 -23.19 0.94 -7.40
C ILE A 57 -24.48 1.36 -8.10
N SER A 58 -24.55 2.60 -8.61
CA SER A 58 -25.72 3.09 -9.33
C SER A 58 -25.97 2.40 -10.67
N ASP A 59 -24.95 1.74 -11.24
CA ASP A 59 -25.05 1.03 -12.52
C ASP A 59 -25.30 -0.49 -12.34
N MET A 60 -25.34 -0.98 -11.09
CA MET A 60 -25.52 -2.41 -10.78
C MET A 60 -27.00 -2.80 -10.76
N THR A 61 -27.30 -4.02 -11.21
CA THR A 61 -28.63 -4.63 -11.07
C THR A 61 -28.91 -5.05 -9.63
N ASP A 62 -30.20 -5.24 -9.28
CA ASP A 62 -30.60 -5.74 -7.97
C ASP A 62 -29.88 -7.05 -7.57
N GLN A 63 -29.64 -7.94 -8.54
CA GLN A 63 -28.92 -9.18 -8.30
C GLN A 63 -27.45 -8.91 -7.94
N GLU A 64 -26.76 -8.09 -8.73
CA GLU A 64 -25.34 -7.74 -8.49
C GLU A 64 -25.17 -7.00 -7.15
N ILE A 65 -26.12 -6.13 -6.79
CA ILE A 65 -26.15 -5.45 -5.49
C ILE A 65 -26.28 -6.47 -4.36
N MET A 66 -27.16 -7.47 -4.49
CA MET A 66 -27.34 -8.52 -3.47
C MET A 66 -26.09 -9.39 -3.30
N GLU A 67 -25.40 -9.70 -4.40
CA GLU A 67 -24.13 -10.42 -4.38
C GLU A 67 -23.04 -9.60 -3.69
N GLU A 68 -22.96 -8.29 -3.98
CA GLU A 68 -21.98 -7.40 -3.37
C GLU A 68 -22.25 -7.19 -1.87
N ILE A 69 -23.51 -7.07 -1.44
CA ILE A 69 -23.89 -7.05 -0.02
C ILE A 69 -23.41 -8.31 0.68
N LYS A 70 -23.59 -9.49 0.06
CA LYS A 70 -23.14 -10.76 0.64
C LYS A 70 -21.62 -10.80 0.78
N ARG A 71 -20.88 -10.35 -0.24
CA ARG A 71 -19.41 -10.27 -0.23
C ARG A 71 -18.92 -9.36 0.90
N LEU A 72 -19.48 -8.15 0.99
CA LEU A 72 -19.11 -7.16 2.01
C LEU A 72 -19.41 -7.66 3.43
N LYS A 73 -20.56 -8.30 3.65
CA LYS A 73 -20.89 -8.92 4.95
C LYS A 73 -19.88 -9.99 5.37
N ALA A 74 -19.46 -10.85 4.44
CA ALA A 74 -18.46 -11.87 4.72
C ALA A 74 -17.10 -11.25 5.08
N GLN A 75 -16.67 -10.22 4.34
CA GLN A 75 -15.43 -9.50 4.60
C GLN A 75 -15.43 -8.84 5.99
N ILE A 76 -16.51 -8.15 6.37
CA ILE A 76 -16.65 -7.54 7.70
C ILE A 76 -16.58 -8.60 8.80
N GLN A 77 -17.26 -9.75 8.62
CA GLN A 77 -17.20 -10.83 9.60
C GLN A 77 -15.80 -11.40 9.76
N GLU A 78 -15.03 -11.51 8.67
CA GLU A 78 -13.63 -11.96 8.70
C GLU A 78 -12.73 -10.93 9.43
N GLU A 79 -12.87 -9.65 9.11
CA GLU A 79 -12.12 -8.58 9.77
C GLU A 79 -12.43 -8.52 11.28
N LEU A 80 -13.69 -8.69 11.68
CA LEU A 80 -14.08 -8.77 13.10
C LEU A 80 -13.51 -9.99 13.82
N LYS A 81 -13.37 -11.14 13.13
CA LYS A 81 -12.72 -12.32 13.71
C LYS A 81 -11.22 -12.09 13.88
N ASN A 82 -10.58 -11.46 12.91
CA ASN A 82 -9.14 -11.20 12.91
C ASN A 82 -8.74 -10.07 13.87
N GLY A 83 -9.60 -9.07 14.08
CA GLY A 83 -9.38 -7.97 15.04
C GLY A 83 -9.67 -8.33 16.49
N ASN A 84 -10.26 -9.50 16.76
CA ASN A 84 -10.46 -10.06 18.10
C ASN A 84 -9.34 -11.04 18.52
N ASN A 85 -8.23 -11.10 17.77
CA ASN A 85 -7.02 -11.87 18.08
C ASN A 85 -5.84 -10.96 18.40
#